data_AF-A0A2V5URX3-F1
#
_entry.id   AF-A0A2V5URX3-F1
#
_cell.length_a   1.000
_cell.length_b   1.000
_cell.length_c   1.000
_cell.angle_alpha   90.00
_cell.angle_beta   90.00
_cell.angle_gamma   90.00
#
_symmetry.space_group_name_H-M   'P 1'
#
loop_
_entity.id
_entity.type
_entity.pdbx_description
1 polymer ?
#
loop_
_entity_poly.entity_id
_entity_poly.type
_entity_poly.pdbx_seq_one_letter_code
_entity_poly.pdbx_strand_id
1 'polypeptide(L)'
;MKTLDIILLLCRVASIVFGLIAACYWFKASTAKVTDEDKRYDPGIELSYEDPDNKGHEIQVVATAMKQSRLNKIAAIHTALAVLFQAAASIIPSE
;
A
#
# COMPACT_ATOMS: atom_id res chain seq x y z
N MET A 1 20.94 4.81 29.16
CA MET A 1 19.98 5.19 28.09
C MET A 1 18.94 6.10 28.71
N LYS A 2 18.87 7.36 28.28
CA LYS A 2 17.83 8.29 28.72
C LYS A 2 16.50 7.83 28.13
N THR A 3 15.38 8.07 28.80
CA THR A 3 14.03 7.72 28.31
C THR A 3 13.76 8.25 26.90
N LEU A 4 14.35 9.40 26.56
CA LEU A 4 14.30 10.02 25.24
C LEU A 4 14.91 9.14 24.13
N ASP A 5 16.05 8.50 24.40
CA ASP A 5 16.76 7.65 23.44
C ASP A 5 15.91 6.43 23.06
N ILE A 6 15.19 5.88 24.04
CA ILE A 6 14.27 4.76 23.84
C ILE A 6 13.11 5.20 22.94
N ILE A 7 12.53 6.37 23.20
CA ILE A 7 11.41 6.90 22.39
C ILE A 7 11.87 7.16 20.95
N LEU A 8 13.04 7.77 20.76
CA LEU A 8 13.64 8.00 19.44
C LEU A 8 13.87 6.69 18.68
N LEU A 9 14.41 5.68 19.36
CA LEU A 9 14.62 4.36 18.78
C LEU A 9 13.29 3.73 18.34
N LEU A 10 12.26 3.80 19.20
CA LEU A 10 10.93 3.29 18.88
C LEU A 10 10.32 4.01 17.67
N CYS A 11 10.43 5.34 17.58
CA CYS A 11 9.95 6.10 16.41
C CYS A 11 10.69 5.72 15.13
N ARG A 12 12.02 5.53 15.18
CA ARG A 12 12.80 5.08 14.01
C ARG A 12 12.37 3.69 13.54
N VAL A 13 12.23 2.75 14.47
CA VAL A 13 11.77 1.39 14.15
C VAL A 13 10.36 1.42 13.58
N ALA A 14 9.44 2.17 14.19
CA ALA A 14 8.07 2.30 13.70
C ALA A 14 8.04 2.88 12.28
N SER A 15 8.83 3.93 12.00
CA SER A 15 8.94 4.53 10.67
C SER A 15 9.35 3.50 9.61
N ILE A 16 10.38 2.69 9.90
CA ILE A 16 10.85 1.63 9.01
C ILE A 16 9.76 0.58 8.78
N VAL A 17 9.10 0.12 9.85
CA VAL A 17 8.04 -0.90 9.75
C VAL A 17 6.87 -0.39 8.90
N PHE A 18 6.39 0.82 9.14
CA PHE A 18 5.30 1.40 8.35
C PHE A 18 5.72 1.64 6.89
N GLY A 19 6.97 2.05 6.63
CA GLY A 19 7.51 2.20 5.29
C GLY A 19 7.57 0.88 4.52
N LEU A 20 8.01 -0.20 5.17
CA LEU A 20 8.01 -1.55 4.58
C LEU A 20 6.60 -2.06 4.29
N ILE A 21 5.65 -1.84 5.21
CA ILE A 21 4.25 -2.22 4.99
C ILE A 21 3.68 -1.44 3.79
N ALA A 22 3.95 -0.13 3.71
CA ALA A 22 3.54 0.69 2.58
C ALA A 22 4.10 0.15 1.26
N ALA A 23 5.41 -0.16 1.21
CA ALA A 23 6.06 -0.72 0.02
C ALA A 23 5.42 -2.05 -0.42
N CYS A 24 5.09 -2.93 0.53
CA CYS A 24 4.37 -4.18 0.25
C CYS A 24 2.98 -3.92 -0.38
N TYR A 25 2.24 -2.93 0.11
CA TYR A 25 0.93 -2.58 -0.47
C TYR A 25 1.06 -1.90 -1.84
N TRP A 26 2.07 -1.04 -2.06
CA TRP A 26 2.38 -0.48 -3.38
C TRP A 26 2.72 -1.57 -4.39
N PHE A 27 3.54 -2.55 -4.00
CA PHE A 27 3.88 -3.69 -4.86
C PHE A 27 2.64 -4.54 -5.17
N LYS A 28 1.83 -4.86 -4.16
CA LYS A 28 0.56 -5.57 -4.35
C LYS A 28 -0.41 -4.81 -5.24
N ALA A 29 -0.47 -3.48 -5.14
CA ALA A 29 -1.29 -2.66 -6.03
C ALA A 29 -0.77 -2.72 -7.47
N SER A 30 0.55 -2.62 -7.68
CA SER A 30 1.16 -2.65 -9.02
C SER A 30 0.93 -3.95 -9.79
N THR A 31 0.74 -5.06 -9.08
CA THR A 31 0.53 -6.40 -9.66
C THR A 31 -0.92 -6.88 -9.52
N ALA A 32 -1.81 -6.07 -8.96
CA ALA A 32 -3.20 -6.45 -8.81
C ALA A 32 -3.89 -6.47 -10.17
N LYS A 33 -4.42 -7.64 -10.53
CA LYS A 33 -5.40 -7.87 -11.60
C LYS A 33 -6.71 -8.37 -10.97
N VAL A 34 -7.84 -8.05 -11.59
CA VAL A 34 -9.14 -8.67 -11.32
C VAL A 34 -9.56 -9.38 -12.60
N THR A 35 -9.65 -10.71 -12.52
CA THR A 35 -10.24 -11.56 -13.55
C THR A 35 -11.65 -11.97 -13.11
N ASP A 36 -12.44 -12.39 -14.08
CA ASP A 36 -13.92 -12.58 -14.08
C ASP A 36 -14.56 -13.36 -12.91
N GLU A 37 -13.77 -13.90 -11.97
CA GLU A 37 -14.27 -14.66 -10.82
C GLU A 37 -14.63 -13.78 -9.59
N ASP A 38 -14.18 -12.53 -9.51
CA ASP A 38 -14.37 -11.69 -8.31
C ASP A 38 -15.54 -10.69 -8.44
N LYS A 39 -16.78 -11.19 -8.33
CA LYS A 39 -18.04 -10.39 -8.34
C LYS A 39 -18.11 -9.29 -7.27
N ARG A 40 -17.14 -9.18 -6.36
CA ARG A 40 -17.08 -8.10 -5.36
C ARG A 40 -16.79 -6.73 -5.97
N TYR A 41 -16.33 -6.69 -7.21
CA TYR A 41 -15.86 -5.48 -7.88
C TYR A 41 -16.61 -5.17 -9.18
N ASP A 42 -17.83 -5.68 -9.36
CA ASP A 42 -18.67 -5.37 -10.52
C ASP A 42 -18.99 -3.86 -10.58
N PRO A 43 -18.44 -3.10 -11.54
CA PRO A 43 -18.66 -1.66 -11.65
C PRO A 43 -19.88 -1.30 -12.51
N GLY A 44 -20.63 -2.28 -13.04
CA GLY A 44 -21.79 -2.07 -13.91
C GLY A 44 -21.48 -1.62 -15.34
N ILE A 45 -20.38 -0.90 -15.56
CA ILE A 45 -19.79 -0.62 -16.89
C ILE A 45 -18.34 -1.08 -16.84
N GLU A 46 -18.03 -2.15 -17.56
CA GLU A 46 -16.71 -2.79 -17.55
C GLU A 46 -16.05 -2.73 -18.93
N LEU A 47 -14.77 -2.40 -18.93
CA LEU A 47 -13.92 -2.49 -20.11
C LEU A 47 -13.05 -3.72 -19.91
N SER A 48 -13.28 -4.76 -20.69
CA SER A 48 -12.53 -6.00 -20.58
C SER A 48 -11.62 -6.23 -21.78
N TYR A 49 -10.49 -6.88 -21.54
CA TYR A 49 -9.60 -7.37 -22.59
C TYR A 49 -9.03 -8.73 -22.19
N GLU A 50 -8.68 -9.56 -23.17
CA GLU A 50 -8.14 -10.90 -22.93
C GLU A 50 -6.79 -10.81 -22.19
N ASP A 51 -6.64 -11.52 -21.07
CA ASP A 51 -5.38 -11.55 -20.32
C ASP A 51 -4.29 -12.20 -21.18
N PRO A 52 -3.24 -11.48 -21.60
CA PRO A 52 -2.16 -12.06 -22.40
C PRO A 52 -1.39 -13.15 -21.65
N ASP A 53 -1.43 -13.13 -20.32
CA ASP A 53 -0.75 -14.10 -19.47
C ASP A 53 -1.63 -15.33 -19.16
N ASN A 54 -2.95 -15.26 -19.42
CA ASN A 54 -3.89 -16.32 -19.05
C ASN A 54 -5.06 -16.43 -20.05
N LYS A 55 -4.84 -17.22 -21.11
CA LYS A 55 -5.81 -17.45 -22.19
C LYS A 55 -7.12 -18.01 -21.62
N GLY A 56 -8.21 -17.26 -21.78
CA GLY A 56 -9.55 -17.62 -21.31
C GLY A 56 -10.05 -16.83 -20.10
N HIS A 57 -9.24 -15.93 -19.53
CA HIS A 57 -9.70 -14.97 -18.52
C HIS A 57 -9.60 -13.55 -19.07
N GLU A 58 -10.68 -12.79 -18.93
CA GLU A 58 -10.68 -11.37 -19.25
C GLU A 58 -10.23 -10.55 -18.03
N ILE A 59 -9.35 -9.57 -18.27
CA ILE A 59 -9.00 -8.56 -17.28
C ILE A 59 -10.08 -7.49 -17.30
N GLN A 60 -10.73 -7.29 -16.16
CA GLN A 60 -11.67 -6.22 -15.93
C GLN A 60 -10.91 -4.95 -15.53
N VAL A 61 -10.81 -3.97 -16.43
CA VAL A 61 -10.01 -2.74 -16.24
C VAL A 61 -10.54 -1.91 -15.07
N VAL A 62 -11.86 -1.71 -14.98
CA VAL A 62 -12.46 -0.84 -13.97
C VAL A 62 -12.40 -1.51 -12.60
N ALA A 63 -12.77 -2.79 -12.52
CA ALA A 63 -12.62 -3.58 -11.30
C ALA A 63 -11.15 -3.63 -10.81
N THR A 64 -10.20 -3.79 -11.75
CA THR A 64 -8.76 -3.74 -11.45
C THR A 64 -8.36 -2.37 -10.90
N ALA A 65 -8.74 -1.28 -11.55
CA ALA A 65 -8.45 0.08 -11.09
C ALA A 65 -9.03 0.35 -9.69
N MET A 66 -10.24 -0.13 -9.39
CA MET A 66 -10.84 -0.03 -8.06
C MET A 66 -10.03 -0.78 -6.99
N LYS A 67 -9.60 -2.01 -7.28
CA LYS A 67 -8.75 -2.81 -6.38
C LYS A 67 -7.39 -2.16 -6.16
N GLN A 68 -6.75 -1.68 -7.22
CA GLN A 68 -5.50 -0.92 -7.15
C GLN A 68 -5.66 0.36 -6.32
N SER A 69 -6.73 1.12 -6.54
CA SER A 69 -7.04 2.32 -5.76
C SER A 69 -7.21 2.02 -4.26
N ARG A 70 -7.90 0.95 -3.91
CA ARG A 70 -8.06 0.53 -2.50
C ARG A 70 -6.72 0.14 -1.86
N LEU A 71 -5.87 -0.60 -2.58
CA LEU A 71 -4.55 -0.97 -2.09
C LEU A 71 -3.63 0.26 -1.95
N ASN A 72 -3.68 1.17 -2.93
CA ASN A 72 -2.95 2.45 -2.88
C ASN A 72 -3.39 3.32 -1.71
N LYS A 73 -4.70 3.35 -1.38
CA LYS A 73 -5.19 4.05 -0.19
C LYS A 73 -4.56 3.50 1.09
N ILE A 74 -4.47 2.18 1.23
CA ILE A 74 -3.83 1.55 2.39
C ILE A 74 -2.33 1.87 2.40
N ALA A 75 -1.66 1.77 1.26
CA ALA A 75 -0.24 2.10 1.13
C ALA A 75 0.05 3.55 1.52
N ALA A 76 -0.80 4.49 1.10
CA ALA A 76 -0.68 5.91 1.41
C ALA A 76 -0.83 6.19 2.92
N ILE A 77 -1.79 5.53 3.60
CA ILE A 77 -1.95 5.66 5.05
C ILE A 77 -0.67 5.21 5.79
N HIS A 78 -0.11 4.07 5.40
CA HIS A 78 1.12 3.57 6.02
C HIS A 78 2.33 4.44 5.69
N THR A 79 2.38 5.01 4.48
CA THR A 79 3.41 5.99 4.09
C THR A 79 3.32 7.24 4.98
N ALA A 80 2.12 7.77 5.20
CA ALA A 80 1.91 8.93 6.06
C ALA A 80 2.35 8.66 7.50
N LEU A 81 2.01 7.49 8.06
CA LEU A 81 2.48 7.08 9.39
C LEU A 81 4.01 6.97 9.43
N ALA A 82 4.63 6.36 8.42
CA ALA A 82 6.08 6.24 8.33
C ALA A 82 6.77 7.61 8.37
N VAL A 83 6.26 8.57 7.60
CA VAL A 83 6.77 9.95 7.55
C VAL A 83 6.56 10.68 8.87
N LEU A 84 5.39 10.53 9.51
CA LEU A 84 5.12 11.13 10.83
C LEU A 84 6.10 10.65 11.89
N PHE A 85 6.37 9.34 11.96
CA PHE A 85 7.35 8.78 12.89
C PHE A 85 8.79 9.19 12.54
N GLN A 86 9.11 9.32 11.25
CA GLN A 86 10.41 9.81 10.80
C GLN A 86 10.64 11.26 11.23
N ALA A 87 9.64 12.12 11.04
CA ALA A 87 9.67 13.52 11.44
C ALA A 87 9.75 13.67 12.97
N ALA A 88 8.99 12.87 13.72
CA ALA A 88 9.07 12.87 15.18
C ALA A 88 10.48 12.48 15.68
N ALA A 89 11.13 11.51 15.02
CA ALA A 89 12.48 11.08 15.37
C ALA A 89 13.58 12.05 14.93
N SER A 90 13.31 12.98 13.99
CA SER A 90 14.30 13.94 13.49
C SER A 90 14.23 15.30 14.19
N ILE A 91 13.07 15.69 14.73
CA ILE A 91 12.88 16.97 15.43
C ILE A 91 13.38 16.91 16.88
N ILE A 92 13.39 15.72 17.50
CA ILE A 92 13.88 15.56 18.87
C ILE A 92 15.41 15.44 18.82
N PRO A 93 16.16 16.42 19.38
CA PRO A 93 17.61 16.38 19.39
C PRO A 93 18.09 15.19 20.24
N SER A 94 18.93 14.35 19.66
CA SER A 94 19.73 13.37 20.41
C SER A 94 20.96 14.09 20.94
N GLU A 95 20.97 14.42 22.24
CA GLU A 95 22.18 14.84 22.96
C GLU A 95 23.11 13.66 23.26
#